data_AF-A0A2E6D7N9-F1
#
_entry.id   AF-A0A2E6D7N9-F1
#
_cell.length_a   1.000
_cell.length_b   1.000
_cell.length_c   1.000
_cell.angle_alpha   90.00
_cell.angle_beta   90.00
_cell.angle_gamma   90.00
#
_symmetry.space_group_name_H-M   'P 1'
#
loop_
_entity.id
_entity.type
_entity.pdbx_description
1 polymer ?
#
loop_
_entity_poly.entity_id
_entity_poly.type
_entity_poly.pdbx_seq_one_letter_code
_entity_poly.pdbx_strand_id
1 'polypeptide(L)'
;MTSCAPSRLRSIGSLAAALLLGACGLTSSSRAPDLPGDWSYSSTLRFESLVQGLQEQPGTWAWSAASLNALSTGLDHAGEVALRAAVLLGQSDAANARRALLARLERRVPAPSRAHDAGDVVAASALGRACPSDAALAKRLAQLASGPSPHPDLEVRVECARAALGAGVDSVVPFLVRVLRAGTPAEKDDPGDWEPSIHLTWSKHRAAEALSLRAGVPCEFRPDGSWQHQMDEADRLERLLG
;
A
#
# COMPACT_ATOMS: atom_id res chain seq x y z
N MET A 1 43.19 -46.28 15.76
CA MET A 1 43.14 -46.39 17.23
C MET A 1 41.77 -45.89 17.67
N THR A 2 41.02 -46.74 18.40
CA THR A 2 39.79 -46.48 19.21
C THR A 2 38.63 -45.74 18.50
N SER A 3 37.57 -46.40 18.01
CA SER A 3 36.49 -47.11 18.74
C SER A 3 35.61 -46.20 19.61
N CYS A 4 34.36 -45.95 19.18
CA CYS A 4 33.11 -46.29 19.89
C CYS A 4 31.90 -45.55 19.28
N ALA A 5 30.99 -46.30 18.67
CA ALA A 5 29.54 -45.99 18.64
C ALA A 5 28.89 -46.61 19.92
N PRO A 6 27.56 -46.69 20.14
CA PRO A 6 26.40 -45.99 19.57
C PRO A 6 25.35 -45.55 20.65
N SER A 7 24.18 -45.09 20.18
CA SER A 7 22.82 -45.40 20.69
C SER A 7 22.27 -44.79 21.99
N ARG A 8 21.07 -44.19 21.91
CA ARG A 8 19.83 -44.75 22.50
C ARG A 8 18.56 -43.99 22.09
N LEU A 9 17.63 -44.75 21.51
CA LEU A 9 16.18 -44.53 21.45
C LEU A 9 15.54 -44.52 22.85
N ARG A 10 14.53 -43.66 23.07
CA ARG A 10 13.25 -43.92 23.78
C ARG A 10 12.22 -42.89 23.23
N SER A 11 11.17 -43.25 22.49
CA SER A 11 9.98 -44.06 22.82
C SER A 11 8.90 -43.31 23.61
N ILE A 12 7.80 -43.02 22.90
CA ILE A 12 6.37 -43.10 23.27
C ILE A 12 5.83 -42.14 24.34
N GLY A 13 4.79 -41.39 23.94
CA GLY A 13 3.88 -40.69 24.84
C GLY A 13 2.72 -40.03 24.08
N SER A 14 1.78 -40.83 23.58
CA SER A 14 0.47 -40.35 23.15
C SER A 14 -0.38 -40.08 24.40
N LEU A 15 -0.97 -38.88 24.50
CA LEU A 15 -2.06 -38.58 25.43
C LEU A 15 -3.02 -37.62 24.72
N ALA A 16 -4.14 -38.17 24.27
CA ALA A 16 -5.34 -37.41 23.98
C ALA A 16 -6.04 -37.07 25.31
N ALA A 17 -6.54 -35.84 25.45
CA ALA A 17 -7.87 -35.55 26.01
C ALA A 17 -8.15 -34.05 26.04
N ALA A 18 -9.40 -33.75 25.71
CA ALA A 18 -10.03 -32.45 25.58
C ALA A 18 -10.00 -31.57 26.84
N LEU A 19 -10.03 -30.25 26.61
CA LEU A 19 -10.77 -29.31 27.45
C LEU A 19 -11.29 -28.15 26.59
N LEU A 20 -12.52 -28.32 26.13
CA LEU A 20 -13.45 -27.25 25.77
C LEU A 20 -13.83 -26.54 27.08
N LEU A 21 -13.27 -25.36 27.31
CA LEU A 21 -13.83 -24.41 28.28
C LEU A 21 -13.73 -22.99 27.71
N GLY A 22 -14.89 -22.48 27.31
CA GLY A 22 -15.30 -21.10 27.52
C GLY A 22 -14.35 -20.00 27.03
N ALA A 23 -14.44 -19.66 25.76
CA ALA A 23 -14.26 -18.27 25.35
C ALA A 23 -15.64 -17.71 24.95
N CYS A 24 -16.45 -17.35 25.96
CA CYS A 24 -17.23 -16.11 25.83
C CYS A 24 -16.21 -14.98 25.76
N GLY A 25 -15.56 -14.85 24.60
CA GLY A 25 -14.78 -13.67 24.27
C GLY A 25 -15.79 -12.55 24.18
N LEU A 26 -15.91 -11.80 25.29
CA LEU A 26 -16.32 -10.42 25.24
C LEU A 26 -15.55 -9.81 24.08
N THR A 27 -16.21 -9.63 22.94
CA THR A 27 -15.72 -8.75 21.88
C THR A 27 -15.58 -7.41 22.56
N SER A 28 -14.37 -7.07 22.99
CA SER A 28 -14.01 -5.72 23.37
C SER A 28 -14.21 -4.91 22.10
N SER A 29 -15.44 -4.42 21.91
CA SER A 29 -15.75 -3.39 20.95
C SER A 29 -15.06 -2.15 21.49
N SER A 30 -13.76 -2.02 21.20
CA SER A 30 -13.02 -0.78 21.44
C SER A 30 -13.81 0.32 20.75
N ARG A 31 -14.46 1.15 21.56
CA ARG A 31 -15.32 2.22 21.08
C ARG A 31 -14.51 3.05 20.09
N ALA A 32 -15.11 3.31 18.94
CA ALA A 32 -14.55 4.20 17.93
C ALA A 32 -14.05 5.50 18.59
N PRO A 33 -12.84 5.97 18.29
CA PRO A 33 -12.44 7.31 18.69
C PRO A 33 -13.38 8.33 18.03
N ASP A 34 -13.84 9.31 18.79
CA ASP A 34 -14.59 10.42 18.24
C ASP A 34 -13.65 11.26 17.37
N LEU A 35 -14.10 11.59 16.16
CA LEU A 35 -13.34 12.45 15.26
C LEU A 35 -13.40 13.88 15.80
N PRO A 36 -12.27 14.52 16.16
CA PRO A 36 -12.29 15.89 16.64
C PRO A 36 -12.91 16.81 15.59
N GLY A 37 -13.80 17.72 15.98
CA GLY A 37 -14.51 18.60 15.03
C GLY A 37 -13.59 19.48 14.17
N ASP A 38 -12.34 19.67 14.60
CA ASP A 38 -11.30 20.46 13.93
C ASP A 38 -10.22 19.64 13.23
N TRP A 39 -10.43 18.32 13.04
CA TRP A 39 -9.46 17.42 12.43
C TRP A 39 -8.87 17.92 11.10
N SER A 40 -9.66 18.62 10.29
CA SER A 40 -9.27 19.08 8.95
C SER A 40 -8.44 20.36 8.94
N TYR A 41 -8.49 21.16 10.02
CA TYR A 41 -7.82 22.47 10.12
C TYR A 41 -7.02 22.66 11.42
N SER A 42 -6.89 21.61 12.24
CA SER A 42 -6.00 21.62 13.41
C SER A 42 -4.54 21.87 12.99
N SER A 43 -3.67 22.27 13.91
CA SER A 43 -2.23 22.33 13.62
C SER A 43 -1.67 20.95 13.25
N THR A 44 -0.57 20.92 12.50
CA THR A 44 0.14 19.69 12.11
C THR A 44 0.49 18.84 13.34
N LEU A 45 1.09 19.45 14.37
CA LEU A 45 1.43 18.75 15.61
C LEU A 45 0.22 18.09 16.27
N ARG A 46 -0.93 18.78 16.30
CA ARG A 46 -2.15 18.22 16.88
C ARG A 46 -2.72 17.09 16.04
N PHE A 47 -2.63 17.19 14.71
CA PHE A 47 -3.03 16.13 13.81
C PHE A 47 -2.13 14.89 13.98
N GLU A 48 -0.82 15.08 14.10
CA GLU A 48 0.14 13.99 14.37
C GLU A 48 -0.13 13.31 15.71
N SER A 49 -0.38 14.08 16.78
CA SER A 49 -0.79 13.51 18.07
C SER A 49 -2.09 12.70 17.98
N LEU A 50 -3.06 13.16 17.18
CA LEU A 50 -4.28 12.39 16.93
C LEU A 50 -3.96 11.06 16.24
N VAL A 51 -3.17 11.08 15.16
CA VAL A 51 -2.77 9.87 14.42
C VAL A 51 -2.00 8.91 15.32
N GLN A 52 -1.05 9.41 16.12
CA GLN A 52 -0.30 8.59 17.07
C GLN A 52 -1.23 7.92 18.10
N GLY A 53 -2.19 8.67 18.66
CA GLY A 53 -3.15 8.11 19.60
C GLY A 53 -4.02 7.00 19.00
N LEU A 54 -4.32 7.06 17.70
CA LEU A 54 -5.01 5.98 16.98
C LEU A 54 -4.12 4.75 16.80
N GLN A 55 -2.82 4.94 16.56
CA GLN A 55 -1.84 3.86 16.35
C GLN A 55 -1.50 3.11 17.65
N GLU A 56 -1.52 3.80 18.79
CA GLU A 56 -1.31 3.21 20.12
C GLU A 56 -2.48 2.33 20.57
N GLN A 57 -3.62 2.42 19.87
CA GLN A 57 -4.77 1.54 20.04
C GLN A 57 -4.99 0.68 18.80
N PRO A 58 -4.03 -0.21 18.45
CA PRO A 58 -4.18 -1.09 17.30
C PRO A 58 -5.31 -2.06 17.60
N GLY A 59 -6.42 -1.92 16.87
CA GLY A 59 -7.61 -2.73 17.08
C GLY A 59 -8.58 -2.58 15.92
N THR A 60 -9.50 -3.53 15.80
CA THR A 60 -10.59 -3.53 14.82
C THR A 60 -11.67 -2.49 15.15
N TRP A 61 -11.27 -1.30 15.59
CA TRP A 61 -12.20 -0.21 15.78
C TRP A 61 -12.63 0.31 14.41
N ALA A 62 -13.90 0.66 14.31
CA ALA A 62 -14.50 1.26 13.13
C ALA A 62 -14.90 2.69 13.46
N TRP A 63 -14.70 3.63 12.54
CA TRP A 63 -15.24 4.97 12.68
C TRP A 63 -16.76 4.93 12.89
N SER A 64 -17.28 5.84 13.73
CA SER A 64 -18.73 6.07 13.81
C SER A 64 -19.29 6.44 12.42
N ALA A 65 -20.58 6.24 12.18
CA ALA A 65 -21.19 6.60 10.89
C ALA A 65 -21.00 8.08 10.55
N ALA A 66 -21.10 8.97 11.55
CA ALA A 66 -20.88 10.40 11.38
C ALA A 66 -19.42 10.73 11.04
N SER A 67 -18.46 10.14 11.78
CA SER A 67 -17.03 10.32 11.51
C SER A 67 -16.65 9.78 10.13
N LEU A 68 -17.13 8.58 9.76
CA LEU A 68 -16.89 8.00 8.45
C LEU A 68 -17.44 8.89 7.34
N ASN A 69 -18.64 9.44 7.50
CA ASN A 69 -19.22 10.35 6.53
C ASN A 69 -18.37 11.62 6.38
N ALA A 70 -17.98 12.24 7.51
CA ALA A 70 -17.13 13.44 7.50
C ALA A 70 -15.77 13.18 6.83
N LEU A 71 -15.13 12.05 7.11
CA LEU A 71 -13.87 11.66 6.47
C LEU A 71 -14.05 11.34 4.99
N SER A 72 -15.14 10.66 4.61
CA SER A 72 -15.43 10.35 3.21
C SER A 72 -15.66 11.63 2.39
N THR A 73 -16.42 12.58 2.93
CA THR A 73 -16.53 13.93 2.34
C THR A 73 -15.17 14.63 2.28
N GLY A 74 -14.34 14.46 3.32
CA GLY A 74 -12.96 14.95 3.34
C GLY A 74 -12.11 14.51 2.13
N LEU A 75 -12.28 13.26 1.67
CA LEU A 75 -11.61 12.74 0.47
C LEU A 75 -12.05 13.43 -0.84
N ASP A 76 -13.16 14.15 -0.83
CA ASP A 76 -13.66 14.89 -2.01
C ASP A 76 -13.04 16.29 -2.12
N HIS A 77 -12.39 16.77 -1.05
CA HIS A 77 -11.63 18.01 -1.08
C HIS A 77 -10.26 17.83 -1.77
N ALA A 78 -9.51 18.92 -1.90
CA ALA A 78 -8.16 18.91 -2.41
C ALA A 78 -7.14 19.21 -1.30
N GLY A 79 -5.90 18.79 -1.50
CA GLY A 79 -4.77 19.18 -0.64
C GLY A 79 -4.84 18.56 0.76
N GLU A 80 -4.58 19.38 1.78
CA GLU A 80 -4.37 18.90 3.15
C GLU A 80 -5.60 18.19 3.75
N VAL A 81 -6.82 18.62 3.42
CA VAL A 81 -8.05 17.98 3.94
C VAL A 81 -8.19 16.54 3.44
N ALA A 82 -7.97 16.31 2.14
CA ALA A 82 -8.03 14.98 1.55
C ALA A 82 -6.90 14.08 2.07
N LEU A 83 -5.69 14.63 2.21
CA LEU A 83 -4.55 13.94 2.81
C LEU A 83 -4.87 13.48 4.24
N ARG A 84 -5.34 14.39 5.09
CA ARG A 84 -5.71 14.07 6.47
C ARG A 84 -6.81 13.04 6.57
N ALA A 85 -7.84 13.14 5.72
CA ALA A 85 -8.91 12.16 5.65
C ALA A 85 -8.39 10.76 5.27
N ALA A 86 -7.53 10.68 4.26
CA ALA A 86 -6.91 9.42 3.83
C ALA A 86 -6.04 8.80 4.93
N VAL A 87 -5.24 9.61 5.64
CA VAL A 87 -4.43 9.16 6.78
C VAL A 87 -5.30 8.58 7.89
N LEU A 88 -6.36 9.30 8.30
CA LEU A 88 -7.25 8.89 9.40
C LEU A 88 -8.05 7.64 9.05
N LEU A 89 -8.63 7.57 7.83
CA LEU A 89 -9.31 6.37 7.35
C LEU A 89 -8.36 5.18 7.30
N GLY A 90 -7.11 5.41 6.87
CA GLY A 90 -6.09 4.39 6.84
C GLY A 90 -5.77 3.78 8.20
N GLN A 91 -5.94 4.49 9.32
CA GLN A 91 -5.64 3.94 10.64
C GLN A 91 -6.63 2.83 11.07
N SER A 92 -7.76 2.66 10.38
CA SER A 92 -8.77 1.65 10.70
C SER A 92 -8.70 0.45 9.75
N ASP A 93 -8.69 -0.76 10.32
CA ASP A 93 -8.86 -2.02 9.58
C ASP A 93 -10.33 -2.35 9.28
N ALA A 94 -11.26 -1.42 9.49
CA ALA A 94 -12.67 -1.66 9.22
C ALA A 94 -12.97 -1.64 7.71
N ALA A 95 -13.81 -2.57 7.26
CA ALA A 95 -14.15 -2.72 5.83
C ALA A 95 -14.86 -1.48 5.24
N ASN A 96 -15.56 -0.70 6.07
CA ASN A 96 -16.19 0.56 5.66
C ASN A 96 -15.16 1.67 5.36
N ALA A 97 -14.07 1.77 6.13
CA ALA A 97 -12.97 2.69 5.86
C ALA A 97 -12.26 2.32 4.55
N ARG A 98 -11.95 1.02 4.35
CA ARG A 98 -11.38 0.54 3.08
C ARG A 98 -12.28 0.83 1.88
N ARG A 99 -13.59 0.60 2.00
CA ARG A 99 -14.54 0.93 0.93
C ARG A 99 -14.55 2.41 0.60
N ALA A 100 -14.45 3.31 1.58
CA ALA A 100 -14.40 4.75 1.34
C ALA A 100 -13.13 5.14 0.55
N LEU A 101 -11.96 4.63 0.95
CA LEU A 101 -10.69 4.85 0.26
C LEU A 101 -10.73 4.29 -1.17
N LEU A 102 -11.20 3.06 -1.34
CA LEU A 102 -11.28 2.44 -2.68
C LEU A 102 -12.27 3.21 -3.58
N ALA A 103 -13.45 3.56 -3.06
CA ALA A 103 -14.43 4.32 -3.82
C ALA A 103 -13.89 5.66 -4.29
N ARG A 104 -13.06 6.33 -3.48
CA ARG A 104 -12.35 7.55 -3.88
C ARG A 104 -11.46 7.31 -5.10
N LEU A 105 -10.59 6.31 -5.06
CA LEU A 105 -9.69 5.99 -6.18
C LEU A 105 -10.44 5.51 -7.43
N GLU A 106 -11.54 4.78 -7.27
CA GLU A 106 -12.34 4.27 -8.38
C GLU A 106 -13.03 5.36 -9.20
N ARG A 107 -13.22 6.56 -8.64
CA ARG A 107 -13.73 7.70 -9.41
C ARG A 107 -12.75 8.20 -10.47
N ARG A 108 -11.45 7.91 -10.32
CA ARG A 108 -10.41 8.19 -11.33
C ARG A 108 -10.40 9.64 -11.78
N VAL A 109 -10.58 10.53 -10.82
CA VAL A 109 -10.58 11.97 -11.07
C VAL A 109 -9.13 12.44 -10.97
N PRO A 110 -8.58 13.08 -12.02
CA PRO A 110 -7.24 13.64 -11.93
C PRO A 110 -7.21 14.74 -10.87
N ALA A 111 -6.13 14.79 -10.08
CA ALA A 111 -5.91 15.91 -9.17
C ALA A 111 -5.71 17.21 -10.00
N PRO A 112 -6.17 18.37 -9.51
CA PRO A 112 -6.00 19.63 -10.23
C PRO A 112 -4.53 20.06 -10.36
N SER A 113 -3.66 19.55 -9.48
CA SER A 113 -2.21 19.61 -9.64
C SER A 113 -1.54 18.54 -8.78
N ARG A 114 -0.25 18.31 -9.00
CA ARG A 114 0.58 17.38 -8.21
C ARG A 114 0.51 17.65 -6.70
N ALA A 115 0.40 18.90 -6.26
CA ALA A 115 0.29 19.20 -4.82
C ALA A 115 -1.01 18.66 -4.17
N HIS A 116 -1.98 18.23 -4.98
CA HIS A 116 -3.30 17.81 -4.54
C HIS A 116 -3.56 16.31 -4.72
N ASP A 117 -2.63 15.53 -5.30
CA ASP A 117 -2.75 14.08 -5.46
C ASP A 117 -2.41 13.28 -4.18
N ALA A 118 -1.73 13.92 -3.21
CA ALA A 118 -1.20 13.27 -2.02
C ALA A 118 -2.25 12.47 -1.23
N GLY A 119 -3.50 12.94 -1.20
CA GLY A 119 -4.60 12.21 -0.57
C GLY A 119 -4.89 10.87 -1.25
N ASP A 120 -4.88 10.83 -2.58
CA ASP A 120 -5.12 9.61 -3.35
C ASP A 120 -3.92 8.66 -3.29
N VAL A 121 -2.69 9.19 -3.29
CA VAL A 121 -1.46 8.41 -3.07
C VAL A 121 -1.48 7.73 -1.70
N VAL A 122 -1.84 8.48 -0.64
CA VAL A 122 -1.99 7.92 0.71
C VAL A 122 -3.14 6.93 0.80
N ALA A 123 -4.26 7.18 0.12
CA ALA A 123 -5.38 6.24 0.07
C ALA A 123 -4.97 4.90 -0.56
N ALA A 124 -4.24 4.93 -1.68
CA ALA A 124 -3.70 3.73 -2.33
C ALA A 124 -2.73 2.97 -1.42
N SER A 125 -1.81 3.69 -0.76
CA SER A 125 -0.86 3.10 0.18
C SER A 125 -1.55 2.45 1.38
N ALA A 126 -2.57 3.13 1.94
CA ALA A 126 -3.34 2.61 3.07
C ALA A 126 -4.11 1.32 2.73
N LEU A 127 -4.68 1.23 1.52
CA LEU A 127 -5.33 0.01 1.03
C LEU A 127 -4.35 -1.16 0.88
N GLY A 128 -3.07 -0.87 0.61
CA GLY A 128 -2.02 -1.87 0.51
C GLY A 128 -1.83 -2.72 1.77
N ARG A 129 -2.08 -2.17 2.96
CA ARG A 129 -1.99 -2.93 4.23
C ARG A 129 -2.96 -4.11 4.31
N ALA A 130 -4.12 -4.01 3.66
CA ALA A 130 -5.14 -5.05 3.66
C ALA A 130 -5.00 -6.04 2.50
N CYS A 131 -4.21 -5.74 1.48
CA CYS A 131 -4.08 -6.59 0.29
C CYS A 131 -3.61 -8.03 0.58
N PRO A 132 -2.67 -8.29 1.52
CA PRO A 132 -2.26 -9.67 1.84
C PRO A 132 -3.40 -10.58 2.30
N SER A 133 -4.47 -10.01 2.88
CA SER A 133 -5.65 -10.76 3.35
C SER A 133 -6.89 -10.57 2.46
N ASP A 134 -6.80 -9.77 1.39
CA ASP A 134 -7.90 -9.45 0.48
C ASP A 134 -7.43 -9.48 -0.98
N ALA A 135 -7.46 -10.67 -1.58
CA ALA A 135 -7.05 -10.90 -2.97
C ALA A 135 -7.94 -10.15 -3.99
N ALA A 136 -9.21 -9.88 -3.66
CA ALA A 136 -10.10 -9.12 -4.54
C ALA A 136 -9.69 -7.64 -4.58
N LEU A 137 -9.35 -7.07 -3.42
CA LEU A 137 -8.78 -5.74 -3.34
C LEU A 137 -7.46 -5.64 -4.09
N ALA A 138 -6.54 -6.60 -3.91
CA ALA A 138 -5.25 -6.61 -4.62
C ALA A 138 -5.44 -6.61 -6.15
N LYS A 139 -6.36 -7.43 -6.67
CA LYS A 139 -6.72 -7.42 -8.10
C LYS A 139 -7.31 -6.09 -8.54
N ARG A 140 -8.14 -5.45 -7.70
CA ARG A 140 -8.74 -4.15 -8.02
C ARG A 140 -7.69 -3.04 -8.08
N LEU A 141 -6.72 -3.03 -7.17
CA LEU A 141 -5.59 -2.11 -7.21
C LEU A 141 -4.73 -2.35 -8.47
N ALA A 142 -4.48 -3.60 -8.86
CA ALA A 142 -3.81 -3.89 -10.12
C ALA A 142 -4.55 -3.31 -11.33
N GLN A 143 -5.89 -3.36 -11.35
CA GLN A 143 -6.69 -2.73 -12.40
C GLN A 143 -6.62 -1.20 -12.39
N LEU A 144 -6.50 -0.57 -11.21
CA LEU A 144 -6.26 0.87 -11.10
C LEU A 144 -4.84 1.25 -11.54
N ALA A 145 -3.86 0.36 -11.42
CA ALA A 145 -2.50 0.63 -11.84
C ALA A 145 -2.27 0.48 -13.35
N SER A 146 -2.75 -0.62 -13.95
CA SER A 146 -2.42 -0.97 -15.35
C SER A 146 -3.53 -1.73 -16.07
N GLY A 147 -4.77 -1.65 -15.58
CA GLY A 147 -5.93 -2.26 -16.24
C GLY A 147 -6.42 -1.49 -17.48
N PRO A 148 -7.53 -1.92 -18.12
CA PRO A 148 -8.07 -1.32 -19.36
C PRO A 148 -8.44 0.16 -19.25
N SER A 149 -8.66 0.64 -18.03
CA SER A 149 -8.78 2.05 -17.73
C SER A 149 -8.06 2.20 -16.39
N PRO A 150 -6.80 2.63 -16.36
CA PRO A 150 -6.08 2.85 -15.12
C PRO A 150 -6.52 4.17 -14.47
N HIS A 151 -6.07 4.43 -13.25
CA HIS A 151 -6.17 5.75 -12.64
C HIS A 151 -5.36 6.76 -13.48
N PRO A 152 -5.83 8.02 -13.68
CA PRO A 152 -5.10 8.96 -14.53
C PRO A 152 -3.75 9.41 -13.93
N ASP A 153 -3.66 9.43 -12.60
CA ASP A 153 -2.47 9.89 -11.88
C ASP A 153 -1.41 8.78 -11.73
N LEU A 154 -0.17 9.06 -12.16
CA LEU A 154 0.94 8.11 -12.15
C LEU A 154 1.37 7.71 -10.72
N GLU A 155 1.43 8.65 -9.78
CA GLU A 155 1.87 8.37 -8.41
C GLU A 155 0.86 7.42 -7.72
N VAL A 156 -0.44 7.64 -7.95
CA VAL A 156 -1.52 6.75 -7.50
C VAL A 156 -1.41 5.37 -8.14
N ARG A 157 -1.16 5.29 -9.45
CA ARG A 157 -0.98 4.00 -10.16
C ARG A 157 0.19 3.21 -9.59
N VAL A 158 1.32 3.88 -9.30
CA VAL A 158 2.50 3.25 -8.70
C VAL A 158 2.17 2.68 -7.33
N GLU A 159 1.54 3.43 -6.42
CA GLU A 159 1.16 2.87 -5.11
C GLU A 159 0.17 1.71 -5.22
N CYS A 160 -0.80 1.79 -6.15
CA CYS A 160 -1.71 0.68 -6.43
C CYS A 160 -0.95 -0.58 -6.91
N ALA A 161 0.00 -0.42 -7.83
CA ALA A 161 0.84 -1.52 -8.31
C ALA A 161 1.74 -2.08 -7.20
N ARG A 162 2.34 -1.24 -6.37
CA ARG A 162 3.15 -1.67 -5.23
C ARG A 162 2.34 -2.53 -4.26
N ALA A 163 1.15 -2.06 -3.90
CA ALA A 163 0.23 -2.78 -3.03
C ALA A 163 -0.18 -4.14 -3.61
N ALA A 164 -0.54 -4.17 -4.90
CA ALA A 164 -0.91 -5.40 -5.60
C ALA A 164 0.28 -6.38 -5.70
N LEU A 165 1.48 -5.89 -6.02
CA LEU A 165 2.70 -6.70 -6.12
C LEU A 165 3.09 -7.30 -4.76
N GLY A 166 2.98 -6.51 -3.68
CA GLY A 166 3.20 -6.99 -2.32
C GLY A 166 2.24 -8.10 -1.89
N ALA A 167 1.07 -8.20 -2.53
CA ALA A 167 0.10 -9.27 -2.36
C ALA A 167 0.23 -10.40 -3.41
N GLY A 168 1.31 -10.42 -4.20
CA GLY A 168 1.61 -11.48 -5.17
C GLY A 168 0.92 -11.34 -6.53
N VAL A 169 0.39 -10.15 -6.88
CA VAL A 169 -0.20 -9.89 -8.20
C VAL A 169 0.88 -9.43 -9.17
N ASP A 170 1.59 -10.38 -9.77
CA ASP A 170 2.77 -10.11 -10.62
C ASP A 170 2.43 -9.44 -11.97
N SER A 171 1.16 -9.39 -12.38
CA SER A 171 0.74 -8.76 -13.64
C SER A 171 1.03 -7.25 -13.72
N VAL A 172 1.39 -6.61 -12.61
CA VAL A 172 1.78 -5.18 -12.54
C VAL A 172 3.27 -4.95 -12.77
N VAL A 173 4.09 -6.01 -12.81
CA VAL A 173 5.55 -5.90 -13.01
C VAL A 173 5.90 -5.15 -14.31
N PRO A 174 5.31 -5.46 -15.49
CA PRO A 174 5.63 -4.74 -16.72
C PRO A 174 5.36 -3.23 -16.61
N PHE A 175 4.26 -2.85 -15.96
CA PHE A 175 3.95 -1.44 -15.71
C PHE A 175 5.02 -0.76 -14.84
N LEU A 176 5.44 -1.38 -13.74
CA LEU A 176 6.46 -0.82 -12.86
C LEU A 176 7.83 -0.71 -13.56
N VAL A 177 8.20 -1.69 -14.40
CA VAL A 177 9.42 -1.61 -15.23
C VAL A 177 9.33 -0.45 -16.23
N ARG A 178 8.17 -0.26 -16.88
CA ARG A 178 7.94 0.90 -17.75
C ARG A 178 8.11 2.23 -17.01
N VAL A 179 7.68 2.32 -15.74
CA VAL A 179 7.93 3.50 -14.90
C VAL A 179 9.42 3.75 -14.69
N LEU A 180 10.25 2.72 -14.49
CA LEU A 180 11.71 2.89 -14.37
C LEU A 180 12.34 3.43 -15.65
N ARG A 181 11.83 3.01 -16.81
CA ARG A 181 12.31 3.42 -18.14
C ARG A 181 11.81 4.82 -18.56
N ALA A 182 10.74 5.33 -17.97
CA ALA A 182 10.20 6.66 -18.28
C ALA A 182 11.24 7.78 -18.17
N GLY A 183 11.27 8.76 -19.06
CA GLY A 183 12.28 9.83 -19.06
C GLY A 183 13.70 9.37 -19.42
N THR A 184 13.87 8.16 -19.96
CA THR A 184 15.12 7.65 -20.53
C THR A 184 14.95 7.40 -22.04
N PRO A 185 16.03 7.19 -22.83
CA PRO A 185 15.90 6.87 -24.24
C PRO A 185 15.01 5.64 -24.55
N ALA A 186 14.95 4.67 -23.63
CA ALA A 186 14.15 3.45 -23.77
C ALA A 186 12.64 3.70 -23.71
N GLU A 187 12.17 4.84 -23.20
CA GLU A 187 10.74 5.19 -23.19
C GLU A 187 10.15 5.25 -24.61
N LYS A 188 10.97 5.50 -25.63
CA LYS A 188 10.50 5.57 -27.03
C LYS A 188 9.91 4.24 -27.52
N ASP A 189 10.38 3.12 -26.99
CA ASP A 189 9.97 1.78 -27.42
C ASP A 189 8.68 1.33 -26.70
N ASP A 190 8.41 1.89 -25.52
CA ASP A 190 7.20 1.62 -24.71
C ASP A 190 6.79 2.89 -23.93
N PRO A 191 6.16 3.87 -24.61
CA PRO A 191 5.81 5.15 -24.00
C PRO A 191 4.74 4.99 -22.93
N GLY A 192 4.80 5.85 -21.91
CA GLY A 192 3.76 5.93 -20.88
C GLY A 192 2.39 6.30 -21.45
N ASP A 193 1.34 5.73 -20.86
CA ASP A 193 -0.07 6.06 -21.09
C ASP A 193 -0.62 6.98 -19.99
N TRP A 194 0.25 7.78 -19.39
CA TRP A 194 -0.04 8.75 -18.33
C TRP A 194 0.41 10.15 -18.74
N GLU A 195 -0.06 11.17 -18.04
CA GLU A 195 0.34 12.55 -18.31
C GLU A 195 1.86 12.71 -18.16
N PRO A 196 2.57 13.25 -19.17
CA PRO A 196 4.01 13.47 -19.09
C PRO A 196 4.38 14.33 -17.87
N SER A 197 5.41 13.91 -17.15
CA SER A 197 5.90 14.62 -15.96
C SER A 197 7.42 14.67 -15.97
N ILE A 198 7.98 15.83 -15.62
CA ILE A 198 9.41 15.98 -15.36
C ILE A 198 9.80 15.53 -13.94
N HIS A 199 8.83 15.26 -13.07
CA HIS A 199 9.01 14.91 -11.66
C HIS A 199 8.83 13.41 -11.42
N LEU A 200 9.62 12.58 -12.12
CA LEU A 200 9.49 11.11 -12.06
C LEU A 200 10.27 10.45 -10.92
N THR A 201 11.12 11.21 -10.21
CA THR A 201 12.04 10.67 -9.19
C THR A 201 11.32 9.84 -8.14
N TRP A 202 10.19 10.34 -7.63
CA TRP A 202 9.41 9.64 -6.61
C TRP A 202 8.80 8.36 -7.17
N SER A 203 8.07 8.44 -8.28
CA SER A 203 7.42 7.27 -8.93
C SER A 203 8.42 6.17 -9.27
N LYS A 204 9.60 6.54 -9.78
CA LYS A 204 10.68 5.61 -10.10
C LYS A 204 11.26 4.93 -8.87
N HIS A 205 11.58 5.71 -7.84
CA HIS A 205 12.11 5.15 -6.59
C HIS A 205 11.10 4.18 -5.98
N ARG A 206 9.81 4.56 -5.99
CA ARG A 206 8.73 3.71 -5.50
C ARG A 206 8.53 2.46 -6.37
N ALA A 207 8.62 2.54 -7.68
CA ALA A 207 8.57 1.34 -8.52
C ALA A 207 9.75 0.40 -8.24
N ALA A 208 10.97 0.93 -8.15
CA ALA A 208 12.19 0.16 -7.95
C ALA A 208 12.23 -0.55 -6.60
N GLU A 209 11.83 0.13 -5.52
CA GLU A 209 11.74 -0.48 -4.19
C GLU A 209 10.82 -1.70 -4.18
N ALA A 210 9.65 -1.61 -4.83
CA ALA A 210 8.69 -2.71 -4.85
C ALA A 210 9.15 -3.88 -5.72
N LEU A 211 9.73 -3.61 -6.89
CA LEU A 211 10.33 -4.63 -7.74
C LEU A 211 11.49 -5.33 -7.01
N SER A 212 12.38 -4.57 -6.38
CA SER A 212 13.52 -5.11 -5.63
C SER A 212 13.07 -5.96 -4.45
N LEU A 213 12.07 -5.49 -3.68
CA LEU A 213 11.47 -6.24 -2.59
C LEU A 213 10.86 -7.56 -3.08
N ARG A 214 10.11 -7.53 -4.19
CA ARG A 214 9.51 -8.74 -4.78
C ARG A 214 10.58 -9.74 -5.25
N ALA A 215 11.67 -9.24 -5.84
CA ALA A 215 12.79 -10.04 -6.32
C ALA A 215 13.72 -10.54 -5.18
N GLY A 216 13.53 -10.06 -3.94
CA GLY A 216 14.37 -10.44 -2.80
C GLY A 216 15.80 -9.88 -2.88
N VAL A 217 15.98 -8.72 -3.53
CA VAL A 217 17.29 -8.06 -3.71
C VAL A 217 17.29 -6.65 -3.12
N PRO A 218 18.46 -6.08 -2.76
CA PRO A 218 18.57 -4.66 -2.44
C PRO A 218 18.10 -3.76 -3.59
N CYS A 219 17.53 -2.60 -3.25
CA CYS A 219 17.18 -1.57 -4.21
C CYS A 219 18.40 -0.69 -4.51
N GLU A 220 18.99 -0.85 -5.70
CA GLU A 220 20.16 -0.09 -6.15
C GLU A 220 19.82 0.97 -7.21
N PHE A 221 18.54 1.10 -7.56
CA PHE A 221 18.06 2.08 -8.53
C PHE A 221 18.28 3.51 -8.05
N ARG A 222 18.90 4.33 -8.93
CA ARG A 222 19.15 5.75 -8.70
C ARG A 222 18.43 6.57 -9.77
N PRO A 223 17.31 7.24 -9.45
CA PRO A 223 16.54 8.01 -10.42
C PRO A 223 17.29 9.22 -10.99
N ASP A 224 18.29 9.71 -10.27
CA ASP A 224 19.22 10.78 -10.65
C ASP A 224 20.54 10.25 -11.27
N GLY A 225 20.69 8.92 -11.35
CA GLY A 225 21.81 8.27 -12.01
C GLY A 225 21.79 8.45 -13.53
N SER A 226 22.87 8.03 -14.20
CA SER A 226 22.93 8.05 -15.66
C SER A 226 21.80 7.21 -16.28
N TRP A 227 21.39 7.53 -17.51
CA TRP A 227 20.40 6.72 -18.21
C TRP A 227 20.83 5.25 -18.32
N GLN A 228 22.12 4.99 -18.55
CA GLN A 228 22.65 3.63 -18.56
C GLN A 228 22.40 2.91 -17.24
N HIS A 229 22.68 3.54 -16.09
CA HIS A 229 22.40 2.96 -14.76
C HIS A 229 20.92 2.62 -14.60
N GLN A 230 20.04 3.55 -14.98
CA GLN A 230 18.59 3.35 -14.85
C GLN A 230 18.09 2.21 -15.73
N MET A 231 18.57 2.11 -16.97
CA MET A 231 18.22 1.04 -17.89
C MET A 231 18.78 -0.32 -17.45
N ASP A 232 20.06 -0.38 -17.05
CA ASP A 232 20.69 -1.61 -16.57
C ASP A 232 19.95 -2.19 -15.36
N GLU A 233 19.54 -1.33 -14.43
CA GLU A 233 18.81 -1.73 -13.24
C GLU A 233 17.36 -2.14 -13.55
N ALA A 234 16.68 -1.42 -14.47
CA ALA A 234 15.36 -1.82 -14.94
C ALA A 234 15.39 -3.20 -15.61
N ASP A 235 16.36 -3.44 -16.50
CA ASP A 235 16.54 -4.72 -17.19
C ASP A 235 16.94 -5.84 -16.23
N ARG A 236 17.75 -5.52 -15.20
CA ARG A 236 18.09 -6.48 -14.14
C ARG A 236 16.86 -6.92 -13.37
N LEU A 237 16.02 -5.97 -12.94
CA LEU A 237 14.80 -6.26 -12.18
C LEU A 237 13.76 -7.00 -13.03
N GLU A 238 13.62 -6.64 -14.32
CA GLU A 238 12.76 -7.35 -15.26
C GLU A 238 13.18 -8.82 -15.38
N ARG A 239 14.46 -9.10 -15.66
CA ARG A 239 14.99 -10.47 -15.76
C ARG A 239 14.82 -11.32 -14.50
N LEU A 240 14.80 -10.70 -13.31
CA LEU A 240 14.62 -11.43 -12.05
C LEU A 240 13.15 -11.79 -11.77
N LEU A 241 12.22 -11.09 -12.41
CA LEU A 241 10.78 -11.20 -12.14
C LEU A 241 9.97 -11.77 -13.32
N GLY A 242 10.60 -11.97 -14.49
CA GLY A 242 10.00 -12.57 -15.68
C GLY A 242 11.02 -12.81 -16.78
#